data_AF-A0AAW6DNI2-F1
#
_entry.id   AF-A0AAW6DNI2-F1
#
_cell.length_a   1.000
_cell.length_b   1.000
_cell.length_c   1.000
_cell.angle_alpha   90.00
_cell.angle_beta   90.00
_cell.angle_gamma   90.00
#
_symmetry.space_group_name_H-M   'P 1'
#
loop_
_entity.id
_entity.type
_entity.pdbx_description
1 polymer ?
#
loop_
_entity_poly.entity_id
_entity_poly.type
_entity_poly.pdbx_seq_one_letter_code
_entity_poly.pdbx_strand_id
1 'polypeptide(L)'
;MKKFELTSEFVTFLGKKLFRIKALVSFGDVKEGELGGLVEKEENLDQSGNAWVYGNARVYGDARVYGDARVYGNAWVSGDAWVSGDARVYGDARVYGNAWVSGDARVQNCRDYSATSCFGSENRTTTFFRTKDGGISVRCGCFYGTL
;
A
#
# COMPACT_ATOMS: atom_id res chain seq x y z
N MET A 1 18.22 10.78 -7.86
CA MET A 1 17.26 11.91 -7.79
C MET A 1 16.08 11.45 -6.95
N LYS A 2 15.58 12.28 -6.02
CA LYS A 2 14.39 11.91 -5.22
C LYS A 2 13.13 12.03 -6.09
N LYS A 3 12.20 11.09 -5.96
CA LYS A 3 10.89 11.08 -6.64
C LYS A 3 9.88 11.97 -5.93
N PHE A 4 9.92 12.01 -4.60
CA PHE A 4 9.04 12.83 -3.77
C PHE A 4 9.71 13.27 -2.47
N GLU A 5 9.08 14.24 -1.81
CA GLU A 5 9.43 14.71 -0.46
C GLU A 5 8.22 14.65 0.48
N LEU A 6 8.51 14.60 1.79
CA LEU A 6 7.53 14.87 2.84
C LEU A 6 7.45 16.38 3.05
N THR A 7 6.25 16.93 2.95
CA THR A 7 6.02 18.36 3.21
C THR A 7 5.89 18.65 4.71
N SER A 8 5.78 19.93 5.07
CA SER A 8 5.48 20.35 6.44
C SER A 8 3.99 20.23 6.81
N GLU A 9 3.09 19.96 5.86
CA GLU A 9 1.68 19.67 6.13
C GLU A 9 1.59 18.27 6.73
N PHE A 10 1.06 18.16 7.96
CA PHE A 10 0.86 16.87 8.60
C PHE A 10 -0.49 16.79 9.32
N VAL A 11 -0.94 15.57 9.53
CA VAL A 11 -2.05 15.25 10.42
C VAL A 11 -1.57 14.33 11.53
N THR A 12 -2.20 14.43 12.71
CA THR A 12 -2.00 13.46 13.78
C THR A 12 -3.05 12.37 13.63
N PHE A 13 -2.62 11.12 13.50
CA PHE A 13 -3.49 9.96 13.36
C PHE A 13 -2.96 8.81 14.22
N LEU A 14 -3.78 8.29 15.14
CA LEU A 14 -3.39 7.21 16.08
C LEU A 14 -2.06 7.49 16.81
N GLY A 15 -1.83 8.75 17.23
CA GLY A 15 -0.60 9.17 17.91
C GLY A 15 0.63 9.34 17.00
N LYS A 16 0.50 9.12 15.69
CA LYS A 16 1.57 9.29 14.69
C LYS A 16 1.37 10.57 13.90
N LYS A 17 2.46 11.18 13.45
CA LYS A 17 2.44 12.28 12.48
C LYS A 17 2.54 11.69 11.08
N LEU A 18 1.58 12.01 10.22
CA LEU A 18 1.61 11.64 8.81
C LEU A 18 1.74 12.90 7.98
N PHE A 19 2.75 12.95 7.13
CA PHE A 19 3.11 14.08 6.31
C PHE A 19 2.55 13.92 4.91
N ARG A 20 2.02 15.01 4.36
CA ARG A 20 1.57 15.08 2.97
C ARG A 20 2.80 14.93 2.07
N ILE A 21 2.72 14.04 1.08
CA ILE A 21 3.78 13.88 0.09
C ILE A 21 3.61 14.83 -1.09
N LYS A 22 4.73 15.24 -1.68
CA LYS A 22 4.76 16.05 -2.90
C LYS A 22 5.73 15.45 -3.92
N ALA A 23 5.27 15.29 -5.16
CA ALA A 23 6.10 14.81 -6.25
C ALA A 23 7.18 15.85 -6.62
N LEU A 24 8.42 15.40 -6.76
CA LEU A 24 9.57 16.21 -7.18
C LEU A 24 9.91 16.06 -8.66
N VAL A 25 9.35 15.04 -9.31
CA VAL A 25 9.50 14.76 -10.75
C VAL A 25 8.18 14.20 -11.27
N SER A 26 7.97 14.23 -12.58
CA SER A 26 6.81 13.57 -13.21
C SER A 26 7.09 12.08 -13.47
N PHE A 27 6.14 11.20 -13.18
CA PHE A 27 6.24 9.75 -13.39
C PHE A 27 4.85 9.11 -13.47
N GLY A 28 4.68 8.10 -14.32
CA GLY A 28 3.35 7.52 -14.59
C GLY A 28 2.33 8.60 -14.95
N ASP A 29 1.27 8.71 -14.16
CA ASP A 29 0.22 9.73 -14.25
C ASP A 29 0.39 10.91 -13.27
N VAL A 30 1.43 10.91 -12.43
CA VAL A 30 1.72 11.95 -11.44
C VAL A 30 2.60 13.04 -12.04
N LYS A 31 2.22 14.30 -11.85
CA LYS A 31 2.99 15.46 -12.33
C LYS A 31 3.93 16.00 -11.26
N GLU A 32 5.03 16.60 -11.68
CA GLU A 32 5.92 17.34 -10.80
C GLU A 32 5.14 18.41 -10.01
N GLY A 33 5.39 18.47 -8.70
CA GLY A 33 4.72 19.38 -7.78
C GLY A 33 3.36 18.90 -7.27
N GLU A 34 2.81 17.81 -7.79
CA GLU A 34 1.53 17.25 -7.37
C GLU A 34 1.56 16.74 -5.92
N LEU A 35 0.53 17.08 -5.16
CA LEU A 35 0.34 16.59 -3.79
C LEU A 35 -0.33 15.22 -3.79
N GLY A 36 0.25 14.28 -3.06
CA GLY A 36 -0.29 12.93 -2.87
C GLY A 36 -1.03 12.77 -1.55
N GLY A 37 -1.05 11.55 -1.03
CA GLY A 37 -1.60 11.18 0.28
C GLY A 37 -0.65 11.50 1.43
N LEU A 38 -0.86 10.79 2.54
CA LEU A 38 -0.17 11.00 3.80
C LEU A 38 0.70 9.79 4.14
N VAL A 39 1.96 10.00 4.48
CA VAL A 39 2.87 8.94 4.91
C VAL A 39 3.59 9.30 6.22
N GLU A 40 3.93 8.32 7.05
CA GLU A 40 4.64 8.58 8.32
C GLU A 40 6.11 8.92 8.09
N LYS A 41 6.78 8.17 7.21
CA LYS A 41 8.20 8.28 6.91
C LYS A 41 8.49 7.96 5.44
N GLU A 42 9.66 8.37 4.93
CA GLU A 42 10.02 8.20 3.52
C GLU A 42 9.97 6.71 3.10
N GLU A 43 10.28 5.78 3.99
CA GLU A 43 10.29 4.34 3.70
C GLU A 43 8.91 3.75 3.43
N ASN A 44 7.83 4.47 3.75
CA ASN A 44 6.47 3.99 3.51
C ASN A 44 6.11 3.97 2.02
N LEU A 45 6.82 4.74 1.20
CA LEU A 45 6.60 4.83 -0.25
C LEU A 45 7.95 4.82 -0.97
N ASP A 46 8.13 3.87 -1.88
CA ASP A 46 9.39 3.73 -2.58
C ASP A 46 9.71 4.95 -3.44
N GLN A 47 10.97 5.37 -3.43
CA GLN A 47 11.51 6.45 -4.28
C GLN A 47 11.72 5.97 -5.73
N SER A 48 11.67 4.66 -5.98
CA SER A 48 11.70 4.06 -7.32
C SER A 48 10.30 3.66 -7.82
N GLY A 49 10.19 3.32 -9.11
CA GLY A 49 8.94 2.89 -9.74
C GLY A 49 7.83 3.96 -9.76
N ASN A 50 6.62 3.56 -10.18
CA ASN A 50 5.47 4.46 -10.28
C ASN A 50 4.51 4.38 -9.08
N ALA A 51 4.90 3.70 -8.01
CA ALA A 51 4.10 3.61 -6.79
C ALA A 51 3.76 5.01 -6.26
N TRP A 52 2.49 5.22 -5.90
CA TRP A 52 2.01 6.50 -5.38
C TRP A 52 0.81 6.36 -4.44
N VAL A 53 0.77 7.26 -3.46
CA VAL A 53 -0.35 7.42 -2.53
C VAL A 53 -1.09 8.68 -2.95
N TYR A 54 -2.38 8.60 -3.24
CA TYR A 54 -3.20 9.71 -3.71
C TYR A 54 -4.21 10.16 -2.63
N GLY A 55 -4.64 11.42 -2.72
CA GLY A 55 -5.81 11.91 -1.99
C GLY A 55 -5.66 11.83 -0.48
N ASN A 56 -6.59 11.19 0.21
CA ASN A 56 -6.60 11.08 1.68
C ASN A 56 -6.07 9.74 2.21
N ALA A 57 -5.48 8.92 1.34
CA ALA A 57 -4.92 7.65 1.73
C ALA A 57 -3.74 7.83 2.69
N ARG A 58 -3.58 6.88 3.60
CA ARG A 58 -2.59 6.91 4.69
C ARG A 58 -1.73 5.66 4.65
N VAL A 59 -0.41 5.82 4.64
CA VAL A 59 0.55 4.71 4.77
C VAL A 59 1.47 4.98 5.95
N TYR A 60 1.50 4.09 6.93
CA TYR A 60 2.21 4.35 8.19
C TYR A 60 2.67 3.07 8.88
N GLY A 61 3.42 3.19 9.97
CA GLY A 61 4.13 2.06 10.57
C GLY A 61 5.28 1.61 9.67
N ASP A 62 5.48 0.29 9.57
CA ASP A 62 6.52 -0.32 8.74
C ASP A 62 6.01 -0.76 7.36
N ALA A 63 4.79 -0.35 7.02
CA ALA A 63 4.18 -0.64 5.74
C ALA A 63 4.96 -0.02 4.59
N ARG A 64 4.99 -0.71 3.44
CA ARG A 64 5.73 -0.28 2.25
C ARG A 64 4.88 -0.41 0.99
N VAL A 65 4.86 0.66 0.19
CA VAL A 65 4.23 0.70 -1.13
C VAL A 65 5.31 0.89 -2.20
N TYR A 66 5.41 -0.03 -3.15
CA TYR A 66 6.50 -0.05 -4.15
C TYR A 66 6.05 -0.66 -5.49
N GLY A 67 6.92 -0.63 -6.51
CA GLY A 67 6.55 -1.04 -7.88
C GLY A 67 5.64 -0.01 -8.56
N ASP A 68 4.48 -0.43 -9.05
CA ASP A 68 3.48 0.41 -9.72
C ASP A 68 2.17 0.56 -8.90
N ALA A 69 2.25 0.23 -7.61
CA ALA A 69 1.10 0.14 -6.73
C ALA A 69 0.46 1.51 -6.46
N ARG A 70 -0.88 1.52 -6.37
CA ARG A 70 -1.65 2.75 -6.16
C ARG A 70 -2.50 2.62 -4.91
N VAL A 71 -2.33 3.54 -3.97
CA VAL A 71 -3.16 3.64 -2.76
C VAL A 71 -3.95 4.95 -2.81
N TYR A 72 -5.28 4.90 -2.74
CA TYR A 72 -6.11 6.10 -2.91
C TYR A 72 -7.45 6.01 -2.17
N GLY A 73 -8.26 7.07 -2.22
CA GLY A 73 -9.50 7.17 -1.45
C GLY A 73 -9.23 7.41 0.05
N ASN A 74 -9.95 6.71 0.92
CA ASN A 74 -9.78 6.76 2.37
C ASN A 74 -8.92 5.58 2.89
N ALA A 75 -8.24 4.86 2.00
CA ALA A 75 -7.55 3.63 2.33
C ALA A 75 -6.39 3.83 3.31
N TRP A 76 -6.20 2.86 4.20
CA TRP A 76 -5.09 2.80 5.16
C TRP A 76 -4.22 1.57 4.89
N VAL A 77 -2.91 1.77 4.86
CA VAL A 77 -1.92 0.68 4.81
C VAL A 77 -0.99 0.84 6.03
N SER A 78 -0.90 -0.19 6.87
CA SER A 78 -0.17 -0.09 8.14
C SER A 78 0.41 -1.42 8.64
N GLY A 79 1.09 -1.41 9.81
CA GLY A 79 1.80 -2.58 10.32
C GLY A 79 3.03 -2.89 9.47
N ASP A 80 3.27 -4.16 9.18
CA ASP A 80 4.36 -4.66 8.31
C ASP A 80 3.86 -4.94 6.88
N ALA A 81 2.76 -4.31 6.47
CA ALA A 81 2.06 -4.64 5.22
C ALA A 81 2.83 -4.18 3.97
N TRP A 82 2.91 -5.04 2.97
CA TRP A 82 3.59 -4.77 1.70
C TRP A 82 2.59 -4.72 0.56
N VAL A 83 2.62 -3.62 -0.21
CA VAL A 83 1.77 -3.43 -1.39
C VAL A 83 2.66 -3.20 -2.61
N SER A 84 2.55 -4.06 -3.62
CA SER A 84 3.41 -3.98 -4.81
C SER A 84 2.81 -4.50 -6.12
N GLY A 85 3.56 -4.41 -7.21
CA GLY A 85 3.06 -4.70 -8.56
C GLY A 85 2.06 -3.63 -9.02
N ASP A 86 1.04 -4.03 -9.76
CA ASP A 86 -0.05 -3.16 -10.23
C ASP A 86 -1.20 -3.01 -9.20
N ALA A 87 -0.95 -3.40 -7.94
CA ALA A 87 -1.98 -3.49 -6.91
C ALA A 87 -2.64 -2.13 -6.66
N ARG A 88 -3.97 -2.16 -6.50
CA ARG A 88 -4.81 -1.00 -6.19
C ARG A 88 -5.49 -1.21 -4.85
N VAL A 89 -5.15 -0.38 -3.88
CA VAL A 89 -5.81 -0.33 -2.57
C VAL A 89 -6.60 0.97 -2.49
N TYR A 90 -7.91 0.88 -2.37
CA TYR A 90 -8.79 2.03 -2.52
C TYR A 90 -10.07 1.95 -1.68
N GLY A 91 -10.93 2.96 -1.81
CA GLY A 91 -12.17 3.04 -1.02
C GLY A 91 -11.85 3.22 0.47
N ASP A 92 -12.46 2.38 1.31
CA ASP A 92 -12.25 2.36 2.76
C ASP A 92 -11.42 1.15 3.20
N ALA A 93 -10.62 0.58 2.30
CA ALA A 93 -9.75 -0.55 2.58
C ALA A 93 -8.77 -0.24 3.71
N ARG A 94 -8.54 -1.23 4.59
CA ARG A 94 -7.56 -1.16 5.67
C ARG A 94 -6.64 -2.36 5.55
N VAL A 95 -5.50 -2.23 4.89
CA VAL A 95 -4.51 -3.30 4.79
C VAL A 95 -3.53 -3.16 5.94
N TYR A 96 -3.40 -4.17 6.80
CA TYR A 96 -2.57 -4.07 8.00
C TYR A 96 -1.98 -5.42 8.42
N GLY A 97 -1.13 -5.39 9.45
CA GLY A 97 -0.41 -6.56 9.93
C GLY A 97 0.68 -6.97 8.95
N ASN A 98 0.90 -8.27 8.78
CA ASN A 98 1.91 -8.84 7.88
C ASN A 98 1.37 -9.14 6.46
N ALA A 99 0.35 -8.40 6.02
CA ALA A 99 -0.31 -8.67 4.75
C ALA A 99 0.60 -8.37 3.54
N TRP A 100 0.57 -9.24 2.53
CA TRP A 100 1.29 -9.02 1.27
C TRP A 100 0.33 -8.99 0.09
N VAL A 101 -0.03 -7.77 -0.33
CA VAL A 101 -0.91 -7.50 -1.47
C VAL A 101 -0.04 -7.22 -2.70
N SER A 102 -0.20 -7.98 -3.78
CA SER A 102 0.70 -7.89 -4.94
C SER A 102 0.05 -8.30 -6.25
N GLY A 103 0.71 -8.05 -7.38
CA GLY A 103 0.19 -8.36 -8.71
C GLY A 103 -0.88 -7.37 -9.14
N ASP A 104 -1.97 -7.83 -9.71
CA ASP A 104 -3.08 -7.01 -10.21
C ASP A 104 -4.22 -6.82 -9.17
N ALA A 105 -3.89 -6.99 -7.88
CA ALA A 105 -4.84 -6.95 -6.78
C ALA A 105 -5.74 -5.70 -6.78
N ARG A 106 -7.02 -5.87 -6.41
CA ARG A 106 -8.00 -4.80 -6.23
C ARG A 106 -8.68 -4.93 -4.87
N VAL A 107 -8.19 -4.16 -3.91
CA VAL A 107 -8.69 -4.17 -2.52
C VAL A 107 -9.45 -2.88 -2.25
N GLN A 108 -10.78 -2.95 -2.19
CA GLN A 108 -11.64 -1.79 -1.94
C GLN A 108 -12.13 -1.72 -0.49
N ASN A 109 -12.34 -2.88 0.13
CA ASN A 109 -12.80 -2.98 1.51
C ASN A 109 -12.38 -4.33 2.12
N CYS A 110 -12.83 -4.61 3.34
CA CYS A 110 -12.50 -5.83 4.07
C CYS A 110 -13.00 -7.14 3.41
N ARG A 111 -13.86 -7.08 2.39
CA ARG A 111 -14.30 -8.28 1.65
C ARG A 111 -13.31 -8.72 0.57
N ASP A 112 -12.34 -7.87 0.23
CA ASP A 112 -11.42 -8.10 -0.89
C ASP A 112 -10.05 -8.59 -0.44
N TYR A 113 -9.80 -8.70 0.87
CA TYR A 113 -8.55 -9.26 1.38
C TYR A 113 -8.78 -9.97 2.72
N SER A 114 -7.95 -10.96 3.01
CA SER A 114 -7.85 -11.60 4.32
C SER A 114 -6.40 -12.01 4.56
N ALA A 115 -5.87 -11.72 5.74
CA ALA A 115 -4.54 -12.13 6.15
C ALA A 115 -4.65 -12.97 7.43
N THR A 116 -4.05 -14.14 7.42
CA THR A 116 -4.11 -15.08 8.54
C THR A 116 -2.73 -15.65 8.82
N SER A 117 -2.41 -15.79 10.10
CA SER A 117 -1.07 -16.11 10.60
C SER A 117 -1.19 -17.06 11.80
N CYS A 118 -0.06 -17.50 12.33
CA CYS A 118 0.02 -18.25 13.61
C CYS A 118 -0.38 -19.73 13.56
N PHE A 119 -0.53 -20.33 12.37
CA PHE A 119 -0.69 -21.78 12.19
C PHE A 119 0.10 -22.31 10.99
N GLY A 120 0.42 -23.60 11.00
CA GLY A 120 1.29 -24.28 10.03
C GLY A 120 2.75 -24.39 10.48
N SER A 121 3.53 -25.26 9.82
CA SER A 121 4.92 -25.61 10.21
C SER A 121 5.90 -24.44 10.12
N GLU A 122 5.55 -23.42 9.36
CA GLU A 122 6.43 -22.29 9.02
C GLU A 122 6.04 -20.98 9.71
N ASN A 123 4.92 -20.98 10.47
CA ASN A 123 4.38 -19.80 11.15
C ASN A 123 4.35 -18.52 10.28
N ARG A 124 3.90 -18.65 9.02
CA ARG A 124 3.86 -17.56 8.03
C ARG A 124 2.46 -16.94 7.93
N THR A 125 2.42 -15.71 7.45
CA THR A 125 1.17 -15.03 7.06
C THR A 125 0.77 -15.44 5.66
N THR A 126 -0.43 -16.00 5.53
CA THR A 126 -1.08 -16.24 4.24
C THR A 126 -2.03 -15.09 3.96
N THR A 127 -1.87 -14.43 2.81
CA THR A 127 -2.71 -13.32 2.37
C THR A 127 -3.53 -13.74 1.16
N PHE A 128 -4.86 -13.64 1.27
CA PHE A 128 -5.80 -13.77 0.17
C PHE A 128 -6.23 -12.37 -0.27
N PHE A 129 -6.36 -12.13 -1.56
CA PHE A 129 -6.85 -10.86 -2.09
C PHE A 129 -7.55 -11.03 -3.43
N ARG A 130 -8.53 -10.15 -3.71
CA ARG A 130 -9.23 -10.10 -4.99
C ARG A 130 -8.33 -9.52 -6.09
N THR A 131 -8.37 -10.11 -7.28
CA THR A 131 -7.65 -9.68 -8.50
C THR A 131 -8.53 -8.83 -9.42
N LYS A 132 -7.94 -8.28 -10.49
CA LYS A 132 -8.64 -7.38 -11.42
C LYS A 132 -9.83 -8.04 -12.13
N ASP A 133 -9.72 -9.34 -12.41
CA ASP A 133 -10.74 -10.18 -13.06
C ASP A 133 -11.83 -10.68 -12.10
N GLY A 134 -11.70 -10.39 -10.79
CA GLY A 134 -12.63 -10.82 -9.76
C GLY A 134 -12.27 -12.15 -9.10
N GLY A 135 -11.20 -12.82 -9.54
CA GLY A 135 -10.65 -14.01 -8.90
C GLY A 135 -10.06 -13.73 -7.52
N ILE A 136 -9.62 -14.78 -6.82
CA ILE A 136 -8.92 -14.67 -5.54
C ILE A 136 -7.52 -15.23 -5.71
N SER A 137 -6.52 -14.39 -5.48
CA SER A 137 -5.13 -14.81 -5.38
C SER A 137 -4.73 -15.03 -3.92
N VAL A 138 -3.79 -15.94 -3.71
CA VAL A 138 -3.20 -16.28 -2.42
C VAL A 138 -1.69 -16.13 -2.48
N ARG A 139 -1.11 -15.56 -1.43
CA ARG A 139 0.33 -15.42 -1.23
C ARG A 139 0.76 -15.93 0.14
N CYS A 140 1.78 -16.79 0.17
CA CYS A 140 2.38 -17.30 1.41
C CYS A 140 3.90 -17.51 1.21
N GLY A 141 4.71 -16.54 1.68
CA GLY A 141 6.14 -16.51 1.39
C GLY A 141 6.42 -16.38 -0.11
N CYS A 142 7.16 -17.32 -0.68
CA CYS A 142 7.43 -17.38 -2.12
C CYS A 142 6.28 -17.95 -2.96
N PHE A 143 5.29 -18.58 -2.33
CA PHE A 143 4.13 -19.11 -3.04
C PHE A 143 3.18 -17.98 -3.45
N TYR A 144 2.76 -18.02 -4.71
CA TYR A 144 1.72 -17.17 -5.30
C TYR A 144 0.84 -18.04 -6.22
N GLY A 145 -0.47 -18.00 -6.03
CA GLY A 145 -1.43 -18.78 -6.83
C GLY A 145 -2.84 -18.22 -6.76
N THR A 146 -3.79 -18.86 -7.45
CA THR A 146 -5.21 -18.48 -7.52
C THR A 146 -6.09 -19.59 -6.94
N LEU A 147 -7.27 -19.22 -6.41
CA LEU A 147 -8.35 -20.15 -6.02
C LEU A 147 -9.31 -20.40 -7.18
#